data_AF-A0AA39NVW0-F1
#
_entry.id   AF-A0AA39NVW0-F1
#
_cell.length_a   1.000
_cell.length_b   1.000
_cell.length_c   1.000
_cell.angle_alpha   90.00
_cell.angle_beta   90.00
_cell.angle_gamma   90.00
#
_symmetry.space_group_name_H-M   'P 1'
#
loop_
_entity.id
_entity.type
_entity.pdbx_description
1 polymer ?
#
loop_
_entity_poly.entity_id
_entity_poly.type
_entity_poly.pdbx_seq_one_letter_code
_entity_poly.pdbx_strand_id
1 'polypeptide(L)'
;MFNESSIPGITLESAGLVALADLSTVAVRTALTGTASWLDVLVLAPGMHQQQSADEVNRSEFPQTGSLTSGYVFRVENPATVSYLQRIGRTGYLVTARVQPKSVFRNTTKIPYFKSIDLCPQNHSFYIAGHSVALLYLLCPILTIIAFTLVGCIKDWWALAVLGMLVLSRMINVFIIKRRVSDSEIWKGMKEMGEGDLLIVLSQDRWVRLRGELNDVKRVTAGQWLRDENRVESLAVGFATLLVYAAAALAGNASTIGSLLIAVLLLCSVALLALCNSLTRRLQMYDCIVQEEKSLRRQYDRRLDMVKDFIAQEIKYAIGKGGPAGGQDDRESDLGEWAISMGLIKRRELAEILTELSGELELPSLPVSPDAETC
;
A
#
# COMPACT_ATOMS: atom_id res chain seq x y z
N MET A 1 -34.77 5.49 -37.77
CA MET A 1 -34.73 4.01 -37.81
C MET A 1 -33.29 3.61 -38.04
N PHE A 2 -32.56 3.30 -36.97
CA PHE A 2 -31.25 2.68 -37.08
C PHE A 2 -31.50 1.17 -37.06
N ASN A 3 -31.25 0.52 -38.19
CA ASN A 3 -31.40 -0.93 -38.34
C ASN A 3 -30.43 -1.63 -37.38
N GLU A 4 -30.92 -2.67 -36.71
CA GLU A 4 -30.13 -3.67 -36.00
C GLU A 4 -29.15 -4.35 -36.97
N SER A 5 -27.96 -3.79 -37.12
CA SER A 5 -26.84 -4.51 -37.72
C SER A 5 -26.20 -5.36 -36.63
N SER A 6 -26.62 -6.62 -36.55
CA SER A 6 -25.85 -7.66 -35.87
C SER A 6 -24.53 -7.80 -36.63
N ILE A 7 -23.40 -7.56 -35.94
CA ILE A 7 -22.08 -7.90 -36.48
C ILE A 7 -22.00 -9.43 -36.43
N PRO A 8 -21.84 -10.14 -37.56
CA PRO A 8 -21.85 -11.59 -37.56
C PRO A 8 -20.56 -12.10 -36.89
N GLY A 9 -20.71 -12.84 -35.78
CA GLY A 9 -19.62 -13.60 -35.14
C GLY A 9 -19.29 -13.23 -33.69
N ILE A 10 -19.79 -12.13 -33.15
CA ILE A 10 -19.61 -11.76 -31.73
C ILE A 10 -21.00 -11.62 -31.10
N THR A 11 -21.49 -12.67 -30.45
CA THR A 11 -22.68 -12.55 -29.61
C THR A 11 -22.32 -11.71 -28.39
N LEU A 12 -22.99 -10.56 -28.23
CA LEU A 12 -22.72 -9.55 -27.20
C LEU A 12 -23.02 -9.98 -25.75
N GLU A 13 -23.31 -11.26 -25.52
CA GLU A 13 -23.28 -11.93 -24.21
C GLU A 13 -21.92 -11.71 -23.49
N SER A 14 -20.86 -11.44 -24.25
CA SER A 14 -19.52 -11.15 -23.74
C SER A 14 -19.44 -9.90 -22.85
N ALA A 15 -20.32 -8.90 -23.01
CA ALA A 15 -20.28 -7.68 -22.21
C ALA A 15 -20.56 -7.94 -20.72
N GLY A 16 -21.54 -8.81 -20.43
CA GLY A 16 -21.85 -9.26 -19.07
C GLY A 16 -20.72 -10.10 -18.46
N LEU A 17 -20.08 -10.95 -19.28
CA LEU A 17 -18.90 -11.73 -18.87
C LEU A 17 -17.70 -10.85 -18.52
N VAL A 18 -17.47 -9.76 -19.25
CA VAL A 18 -16.40 -8.80 -18.92
C VAL A 18 -16.63 -8.18 -17.55
N ALA A 19 -17.87 -7.87 -17.16
CA ALA A 19 -18.16 -7.34 -15.82
C ALA A 19 -17.82 -8.33 -14.70
N LEU A 20 -17.90 -9.63 -14.98
CA LEU A 20 -17.58 -10.71 -14.06
C LEU A 20 -16.09 -11.08 -14.04
N ALA A 21 -15.27 -10.51 -14.94
CA ALA A 21 -13.86 -10.86 -14.98
C ALA A 21 -13.17 -10.50 -13.66
N ASP A 22 -12.37 -11.44 -13.17
CA ASP A 22 -11.83 -11.44 -11.82
C ASP A 22 -10.56 -10.57 -11.71
N LEU A 23 -10.74 -9.25 -11.68
CA LEU A 23 -9.63 -8.30 -11.66
C LEU A 23 -9.51 -7.60 -10.30
N SER A 24 -8.35 -7.80 -9.67
CA SER A 24 -7.99 -7.19 -8.38
C SER A 24 -7.57 -5.72 -8.47
N THR A 25 -7.72 -5.06 -9.63
CA THR A 25 -7.27 -3.68 -9.86
C THR A 25 -7.90 -2.68 -8.90
N VAL A 26 -9.18 -2.89 -8.54
CA VAL A 26 -9.88 -2.04 -7.58
C VAL A 26 -9.40 -2.30 -6.15
N ALA A 27 -9.18 -3.56 -5.79
CA ALA A 27 -8.63 -3.95 -4.48
C ALA A 27 -7.22 -3.37 -4.27
N VAL A 28 -6.33 -3.51 -5.27
CA VAL A 28 -4.97 -2.94 -5.26
C VAL A 28 -5.01 -1.41 -5.13
N ARG A 29 -5.93 -0.74 -5.83
CA ARG A 29 -6.07 0.72 -5.70
C ARG A 29 -6.44 1.10 -4.27
N THR A 30 -7.45 0.43 -3.72
CA THR A 30 -7.94 0.69 -2.37
C THR A 30 -6.82 0.47 -1.34
N ALA A 31 -6.01 -0.58 -1.50
CA ALA A 31 -4.84 -0.85 -0.67
C ALA A 31 -3.77 0.24 -0.77
N LEU A 32 -3.45 0.74 -1.98
CA LEU A 32 -2.47 1.82 -2.18
C LEU A 32 -2.92 3.16 -1.60
N THR A 33 -4.22 3.46 -1.61
CA THR A 33 -4.76 4.72 -1.07
C THR A 33 -5.21 4.63 0.38
N GLY A 34 -5.24 3.41 0.95
CA GLY A 34 -5.67 3.15 2.33
C GLY A 34 -7.15 3.43 2.59
N THR A 35 -7.94 3.77 1.57
CA THR A 35 -9.39 4.01 1.66
C THR A 35 -10.01 4.13 0.27
N ALA A 36 -11.34 4.10 0.20
CA ALA A 36 -12.12 4.39 -1.01
C ALA A 36 -12.60 5.86 -1.04
N SER A 37 -12.52 6.48 -2.21
CA SER A 37 -13.11 7.78 -2.49
C SER A 37 -14.60 7.64 -2.82
N TRP A 38 -15.41 8.68 -2.54
CA TRP A 38 -16.80 8.69 -3.00
C TRP A 38 -16.90 8.71 -4.54
N LEU A 39 -15.87 9.21 -5.23
CA LEU A 39 -15.79 9.14 -6.68
C LEU A 39 -15.65 7.69 -7.20
N ASP A 40 -15.18 6.75 -6.36
CA ASP A 40 -15.07 5.32 -6.72
C ASP A 40 -16.43 4.66 -6.94
N VAL A 41 -17.53 5.32 -6.59
CA VAL A 41 -18.90 4.89 -6.91
C VAL A 41 -19.14 4.90 -8.42
N LEU A 42 -18.54 5.86 -9.13
CA LEU A 42 -18.64 6.00 -10.58
C LEU A 42 -17.49 5.33 -11.34
N VAL A 43 -16.50 4.79 -10.64
CA VAL A 43 -15.40 4.02 -11.25
C VAL A 43 -15.88 2.57 -11.41
N LEU A 44 -16.38 2.25 -12.60
CA LEU A 44 -16.83 0.91 -12.96
C LEU A 44 -15.68 0.14 -13.59
N ALA A 45 -15.35 -1.03 -13.07
CA ALA A 45 -14.33 -1.92 -13.63
C ALA A 45 -14.77 -3.38 -13.43
N PRO A 46 -14.26 -4.33 -14.21
CA PRO A 46 -14.38 -5.74 -13.88
C PRO A 46 -13.83 -6.05 -12.49
N GLY A 47 -14.35 -7.10 -11.85
CA GLY A 47 -13.85 -7.56 -10.55
C GLY A 47 -14.32 -6.70 -9.37
N MET A 48 -15.38 -5.91 -9.55
CA MET A 48 -15.94 -5.06 -8.49
C MET A 48 -16.36 -5.82 -7.23
N HIS A 49 -16.71 -7.10 -7.37
CA HIS A 49 -17.06 -7.98 -6.27
C HIS A 49 -15.84 -8.37 -5.42
N GLN A 50 -14.62 -8.32 -5.96
CA GLN A 50 -13.38 -8.59 -5.22
C GLN A 50 -12.90 -7.42 -4.36
N GLN A 51 -13.56 -6.27 -4.37
CA GLN A 51 -13.05 -5.11 -3.65
C GLN A 51 -12.95 -5.34 -2.13
N GLN A 52 -13.79 -6.23 -1.58
CA GLN A 52 -13.75 -6.56 -0.16
C GLN A 52 -12.57 -7.47 0.21
N SER A 53 -12.02 -8.22 -0.74
CA SER A 53 -10.80 -9.05 -0.59
C SER A 53 -9.51 -8.21 -0.66
N ALA A 54 -9.58 -6.90 -0.38
CA ALA A 54 -8.42 -6.01 -0.39
C ALA A 54 -7.42 -6.30 0.75
N ASP A 55 -7.84 -7.07 1.74
CA ASP A 55 -7.03 -7.66 2.80
C ASP A 55 -6.14 -8.81 2.30
N GLU A 56 -6.52 -9.51 1.23
CA GLU A 56 -5.75 -10.63 0.66
C GLU A 56 -4.64 -10.19 -0.32
N VAL A 57 -4.49 -8.88 -0.54
CA VAL A 57 -3.56 -8.32 -1.53
C VAL A 57 -2.08 -8.60 -1.17
N ASN A 58 -1.79 -8.94 0.08
CA ASN A 58 -0.46 -9.36 0.54
C ASN A 58 -0.09 -10.80 0.15
N ARG A 59 -0.98 -11.55 -0.54
CA ARG A 59 -0.77 -12.98 -0.89
C ARG A 59 -0.51 -13.85 0.34
N SER A 60 -1.15 -13.50 1.46
CA SER A 60 -1.00 -14.18 2.75
C SER A 60 0.41 -14.13 3.34
N GLU A 61 1.24 -13.19 2.91
CA GLU A 61 2.57 -12.96 3.48
C GLU A 61 2.50 -12.02 4.70
N PHE A 62 3.16 -12.41 5.79
CA PHE A 62 3.34 -11.59 6.99
C PHE A 62 4.83 -11.55 7.33
N PRO A 63 5.58 -10.60 6.75
CA PRO A 63 7.05 -10.60 6.79
C PRO A 63 7.56 -10.36 8.21
N GLN A 64 8.63 -11.07 8.54
CA GLN A 64 9.33 -10.87 9.80
C GLN A 64 10.08 -9.53 9.76
N THR A 65 10.01 -8.81 10.86
CA THR A 65 10.52 -7.45 10.99
C THR A 65 11.33 -7.32 12.27
N GLY A 66 12.55 -6.83 12.16
CA GLY A 66 13.40 -6.48 13.30
C GLY A 66 13.48 -4.96 13.45
N SER A 67 13.28 -4.47 14.67
CA SER A 67 13.56 -3.08 15.00
C SER A 67 15.06 -2.90 15.23
N LEU A 68 15.69 -2.06 14.40
CA LEU A 68 17.11 -1.72 14.54
C LEU A 68 17.37 -0.74 15.70
N THR A 69 16.32 -0.17 16.30
CA THR A 69 16.44 0.75 17.44
C THR A 69 16.15 0.07 18.78
N SER A 70 15.29 -0.94 18.80
CA SER A 70 14.85 -1.59 20.04
C SER A 70 15.14 -3.09 20.10
N GLY A 71 15.70 -3.70 19.06
CA GLY A 71 16.06 -5.12 19.01
C GLY A 71 14.85 -6.07 18.85
N TYR A 72 13.64 -5.61 19.11
CA TYR A 72 12.43 -6.44 19.04
C TYR A 72 12.13 -6.95 17.64
N VAL A 73 11.69 -8.21 17.59
CA VAL A 73 11.26 -8.87 16.36
C VAL A 73 9.75 -9.11 16.40
N PHE A 74 9.06 -8.66 15.36
CA PHE A 74 7.61 -8.80 15.20
C PHE A 74 7.27 -9.00 13.71
N ARG A 75 5.98 -9.03 13.38
CA ARG A 75 5.51 -9.17 11.99
C ARG A 75 4.77 -7.93 11.54
N VAL A 76 4.90 -7.56 10.26
CA VAL A 76 4.01 -6.56 9.67
C VAL A 76 2.65 -7.20 9.47
N GLU A 77 1.66 -6.76 10.24
CA GLU A 77 0.30 -7.30 10.19
C GLU A 77 -0.56 -6.64 9.12
N ASN A 78 -0.17 -5.44 8.69
CA ASN A 78 -0.95 -4.65 7.75
C ASN A 78 -0.79 -5.14 6.29
N PRO A 79 -1.83 -5.72 5.66
CA PRO A 79 -1.69 -6.33 4.33
C PRO A 79 -1.40 -5.31 3.23
N ALA A 80 -1.95 -4.09 3.32
CA ALA A 80 -1.72 -3.03 2.33
C ALA A 80 -0.25 -2.60 2.32
N THR A 81 0.33 -2.47 3.51
CA THR A 81 1.76 -2.16 3.67
C THR A 81 2.62 -3.30 3.12
N VAL A 82 2.32 -4.55 3.46
CA VAL A 82 3.06 -5.70 2.92
C VAL A 82 3.01 -5.73 1.39
N SER A 83 1.84 -5.54 0.78
CA SER A 83 1.73 -5.51 -0.69
C SER A 83 2.57 -4.41 -1.33
N TYR A 84 2.57 -3.21 -0.74
CA TYR A 84 3.42 -2.13 -1.22
C TYR A 84 4.91 -2.46 -1.07
N LEU A 85 5.32 -3.06 0.04
CA LEU A 85 6.69 -3.51 0.28
C LEU A 85 7.13 -4.59 -0.70
N GLN A 86 6.28 -5.57 -0.99
CA GLN A 86 6.52 -6.57 -2.04
C GLN A 86 6.75 -5.90 -3.40
N ARG A 87 6.00 -4.84 -3.70
CA ARG A 87 6.09 -4.13 -4.98
C ARG A 87 7.40 -3.35 -5.15
N ILE A 88 7.89 -2.69 -4.09
CA ILE A 88 9.15 -1.93 -4.15
C ILE A 88 10.38 -2.82 -3.94
N GLY A 89 10.22 -3.92 -3.20
CA GLY A 89 11.29 -4.86 -2.88
C GLY A 89 11.84 -5.55 -4.13
N ARG A 90 13.17 -5.71 -4.17
CA ARG A 90 13.88 -6.40 -5.25
C ARG A 90 14.87 -7.39 -4.65
N THR A 91 14.96 -8.56 -5.26
CA THR A 91 15.84 -9.64 -4.81
C THR A 91 17.30 -9.20 -4.80
N GLY A 92 18.00 -9.40 -3.68
CA GLY A 92 19.40 -9.01 -3.52
C GLY A 92 19.65 -7.51 -3.37
N TYR A 93 18.60 -6.69 -3.26
CA TYR A 93 18.71 -5.27 -2.98
C TYR A 93 18.15 -4.94 -1.60
N LEU A 94 18.83 -4.03 -0.90
CA LEU A 94 18.26 -3.31 0.22
C LEU A 94 17.56 -2.06 -0.30
N VAL A 95 16.24 -2.01 -0.13
CA VAL A 95 15.40 -0.88 -0.52
C VAL A 95 15.04 -0.07 0.72
N THR A 96 15.38 1.21 0.75
CA THR A 96 14.99 2.09 1.86
C THR A 96 13.67 2.78 1.53
N ALA A 97 12.69 2.67 2.42
CA ALA A 97 11.41 3.36 2.34
C ALA A 97 11.26 4.30 3.55
N ARG A 98 10.73 5.50 3.30
CA ARG A 98 10.51 6.51 4.34
C ARG A 98 9.02 6.72 4.56
N VAL A 99 8.62 6.70 5.82
CA VAL A 99 7.29 7.08 6.30
C VAL A 99 7.33 8.54 6.67
N GLN A 100 6.41 9.32 6.10
CA GLN A 100 6.25 10.74 6.41
C GLN A 100 4.78 11.01 6.74
N PRO A 101 4.51 11.89 7.72
CA PRO A 101 3.15 12.37 7.93
C PRO A 101 2.71 13.16 6.70
N LYS A 102 1.45 12.99 6.31
CA LYS A 102 0.80 13.80 5.29
C LYS A 102 0.72 15.23 5.83
N SER A 103 1.21 16.20 5.05
CA SER A 103 1.11 17.62 5.41
C SER A 103 -0.36 18.05 5.41
N VAL A 104 -1.01 18.03 6.58
CA VAL A 104 -2.37 18.54 6.74
C VAL A 104 -2.29 20.06 6.82
N PHE A 105 -2.69 20.77 5.75
CA PHE A 105 -2.91 22.21 5.85
C PHE A 105 -4.15 22.44 6.73
N ARG A 106 -3.92 22.83 7.98
CA ARG A 106 -4.92 22.96 9.05
C ARG A 106 -5.76 24.23 8.89
N ASN A 107 -6.47 24.36 7.76
CA ASN A 107 -7.54 25.35 7.59
C ASN A 107 -8.82 24.61 7.19
N THR A 108 -9.43 23.91 8.15
CA THR A 108 -10.76 23.30 7.96
C THR A 108 -11.78 24.06 8.78
N THR A 109 -12.64 24.83 8.12
CA THR A 109 -13.98 25.15 8.59
C THR A 109 -14.77 23.83 8.65
N LYS A 110 -14.80 23.22 9.83
CA LYS A 110 -15.55 21.99 10.08
C LYS A 110 -17.05 22.30 9.99
N ILE A 111 -17.74 21.88 8.94
CA ILE A 111 -19.20 21.89 8.88
C ILE A 111 -19.69 20.59 9.56
N PRO A 112 -20.45 20.66 10.67
CA PRO A 112 -20.70 19.53 11.56
C PRO A 112 -21.53 18.39 10.95
N TYR A 113 -22.24 18.61 9.84
CA TYR A 113 -23.13 17.60 9.23
C TYR A 113 -22.47 16.72 8.16
N PHE A 114 -21.38 17.16 7.53
CA PHE A 114 -20.68 16.40 6.48
C PHE A 114 -19.24 16.15 6.88
N LYS A 115 -19.04 15.28 7.88
CA LYS A 115 -17.72 14.84 8.35
C LYS A 115 -16.92 14.05 7.29
N SER A 116 -17.53 13.67 6.17
CA SER A 116 -17.02 12.69 5.20
C SER A 116 -16.80 13.22 3.78
N ILE A 117 -17.03 14.51 3.53
CA ILE A 117 -16.79 15.13 2.22
C ILE A 117 -15.71 16.20 2.39
N ASP A 118 -14.45 15.81 2.23
CA ASP A 118 -13.34 16.74 2.11
C ASP A 118 -13.42 17.46 0.74
N LEU A 119 -14.13 18.58 0.67
CA LEU A 119 -14.25 19.42 -0.54
C LEU A 119 -12.96 20.19 -0.91
N CYS A 120 -11.84 19.99 -0.21
CA CYS A 120 -10.58 20.66 -0.53
C CYS A 120 -9.78 19.88 -1.58
N PRO A 121 -9.59 20.42 -2.80
CA PRO A 121 -8.83 19.73 -3.86
C PRO A 121 -7.37 19.44 -3.46
N GLN A 122 -6.78 20.23 -2.55
CA GLN A 122 -5.37 20.13 -2.15
C GLN A 122 -5.06 19.05 -1.08
N ASN A 123 -6.07 18.62 -0.31
CA ASN A 123 -5.92 17.59 0.72
C ASN A 123 -6.28 16.18 0.21
N HIS A 124 -6.76 16.09 -1.03
CA HIS A 124 -7.15 14.83 -1.64
C HIS A 124 -5.92 13.96 -1.97
N SER A 125 -6.01 12.68 -1.60
CA SER A 125 -5.03 11.59 -1.86
C SER A 125 -4.45 11.60 -3.30
N PHE A 126 -5.21 12.15 -4.25
CA PHE A 126 -4.92 12.16 -5.68
C PHE A 126 -3.76 13.07 -6.10
N TYR A 127 -3.58 14.25 -5.49
CA TYR A 127 -2.51 15.18 -5.90
C TYR A 127 -1.12 14.76 -5.41
N ILE A 128 -1.07 13.98 -4.33
CA ILE A 128 0.18 13.49 -3.73
C ILE A 128 0.84 12.42 -4.61
N ALA A 129 0.07 11.67 -5.40
CA ALA A 129 0.59 10.68 -6.35
C ALA A 129 1.13 11.31 -7.66
N GLY A 130 0.82 12.59 -7.92
CA GLY A 130 1.23 13.34 -9.11
C GLY A 130 0.06 13.66 -10.05
N HIS A 131 0.13 14.82 -10.72
CA HIS A 131 -0.94 15.34 -11.60
C HIS A 131 -1.42 14.34 -12.65
N SER A 132 -0.49 13.60 -13.28
CA SER A 132 -0.83 12.62 -14.31
C SER A 132 -1.68 11.45 -13.78
N VAL A 133 -1.41 10.99 -12.56
CA VAL A 133 -2.18 9.89 -11.93
C VAL A 133 -3.58 10.38 -11.55
N ALA A 134 -3.70 11.61 -11.06
CA ALA A 134 -4.99 12.22 -10.75
C ALA A 134 -5.87 12.38 -11.99
N LEU A 135 -5.30 12.85 -13.11
CA LEU A 135 -6.02 13.01 -14.37
C LEU A 135 -6.53 11.68 -14.93
N LEU A 136 -5.68 10.66 -14.96
CA LEU A 136 -6.07 9.31 -15.41
C LEU A 136 -7.19 8.72 -14.55
N TYR A 137 -7.15 8.97 -13.24
CA TYR A 137 -8.19 8.51 -12.33
C TYR A 137 -9.52 9.26 -12.53
N LEU A 138 -9.48 10.58 -12.74
CA LEU A 138 -10.68 11.39 -13.00
C LEU A 138 -11.33 11.07 -14.36
N LEU A 139 -10.56 10.52 -15.30
CA LEU A 139 -11.10 10.08 -16.59
C LEU A 139 -12.11 8.93 -16.44
N CYS A 140 -11.94 8.04 -15.45
CA CYS A 140 -12.85 6.92 -15.21
C CYS A 140 -14.30 7.35 -14.88
N PRO A 141 -14.56 8.19 -13.86
CA PRO A 141 -15.93 8.64 -13.57
C PRO A 141 -16.49 9.52 -14.69
N ILE A 142 -15.65 10.29 -15.40
CA ILE A 142 -16.08 11.05 -16.59
C ILE A 142 -16.59 10.09 -17.68
N LEU A 143 -15.85 9.00 -17.94
CA LEU A 143 -16.25 8.01 -18.93
C LEU A 143 -17.58 7.34 -18.56
N THR A 144 -17.81 7.06 -17.27
CA THR A 144 -19.10 6.53 -16.78
C THR A 144 -20.25 7.51 -17.00
N ILE A 145 -20.04 8.81 -16.74
CA ILE A 145 -21.07 9.84 -17.00
C ILE A 145 -21.38 9.92 -18.50
N ILE A 146 -20.35 9.88 -19.36
CA ILE A 146 -20.52 9.86 -20.82
C ILE A 146 -21.29 8.61 -21.26
N ALA A 147 -20.99 7.44 -20.68
CA ALA A 147 -21.73 6.22 -21.00
C ALA A 147 -23.21 6.32 -20.59
N PHE A 148 -23.50 6.89 -19.41
CA PHE A 148 -24.89 7.17 -18.98
C PHE A 148 -25.63 8.07 -19.96
N THR A 149 -25.00 9.16 -20.42
CA THR A 149 -25.65 10.08 -21.36
C THR A 149 -25.88 9.44 -22.71
N LEU A 150 -24.90 8.72 -23.26
CA LEU A 150 -25.03 8.03 -24.54
C LEU A 150 -26.13 6.95 -24.50
N VAL A 151 -26.13 6.09 -23.48
CA VAL A 151 -27.17 5.05 -23.32
C VAL A 151 -28.55 5.68 -23.13
N GLY A 152 -28.65 6.75 -22.33
CA GLY A 152 -29.88 7.51 -22.16
C GLY A 152 -30.40 8.15 -23.45
N CYS A 153 -29.50 8.68 -24.29
CA CYS A 153 -29.85 9.21 -25.61
C CYS A 153 -30.40 8.13 -26.56
N ILE A 154 -29.86 6.91 -26.48
CA ILE A 154 -30.33 5.75 -27.26
C ILE A 154 -31.67 5.21 -26.71
N LYS A 155 -32.08 5.64 -25.51
CA LYS A 155 -33.27 5.16 -24.78
C LYS A 155 -33.26 3.65 -24.54
N ASP A 156 -32.07 3.07 -24.38
CA ASP A 156 -31.91 1.67 -24.01
C ASP A 156 -32.06 1.51 -22.50
N TRP A 157 -33.28 1.22 -22.06
CA TRP A 157 -33.62 1.05 -20.65
C TRP A 157 -32.95 -0.16 -20.01
N TRP A 158 -32.67 -1.22 -20.78
CA TRP A 158 -31.98 -2.41 -20.27
C TRP A 158 -30.52 -2.10 -19.99
N ALA A 159 -29.81 -1.47 -20.93
CA ALA A 159 -28.44 -1.01 -20.71
C ALA A 159 -28.35 0.00 -19.55
N LEU A 160 -29.34 0.91 -19.44
CA LEU A 160 -29.40 1.86 -18.33
C LEU A 160 -29.60 1.16 -16.98
N ALA A 161 -30.47 0.14 -16.92
CA ALA A 161 -30.69 -0.66 -15.72
C ALA A 161 -29.42 -1.43 -15.32
N VAL A 162 -28.72 -2.04 -16.28
CA VAL A 162 -27.43 -2.72 -16.07
C VAL A 162 -26.40 -1.75 -15.47
N LEU A 163 -26.24 -0.58 -16.08
CA LEU A 163 -25.31 0.45 -15.61
C LEU A 163 -25.68 0.95 -14.20
N GLY A 164 -26.97 1.13 -13.93
CA GLY A 164 -27.49 1.50 -12.62
C GLY A 164 -27.20 0.45 -11.54
N MET A 165 -27.38 -0.85 -11.84
CA MET A 165 -27.05 -1.94 -10.91
C MET A 165 -25.55 -1.98 -10.58
N LEU A 166 -24.68 -1.75 -11.57
CA LEU A 166 -23.24 -1.68 -11.34
C LEU A 166 -22.86 -0.50 -10.43
N VAL A 167 -23.42 0.70 -10.67
CA VAL A 167 -23.17 1.86 -9.80
C VAL A 167 -23.72 1.64 -8.39
N LEU A 168 -24.90 1.04 -8.24
CA LEU A 168 -25.48 0.72 -6.94
C LEU A 168 -24.59 -0.28 -6.17
N SER A 169 -24.10 -1.33 -6.85
CA SER A 169 -23.14 -2.28 -6.29
C SER A 169 -21.86 -1.57 -5.82
N ARG A 170 -21.27 -0.66 -6.62
CA ARG A 170 -20.12 0.16 -6.20
C ARG A 170 -20.44 1.00 -4.97
N MET A 171 -21.60 1.65 -4.94
CA MET A 171 -22.00 2.53 -3.84
C MET A 171 -22.01 1.78 -2.52
N ILE A 172 -22.59 0.58 -2.50
CA ILE A 172 -22.64 -0.27 -1.31
C ILE A 172 -21.22 -0.69 -0.89
N ASN A 173 -20.41 -1.16 -1.83
CA ASN A 173 -19.03 -1.59 -1.54
C ASN A 173 -18.15 -0.46 -1.01
N VAL A 174 -18.20 0.73 -1.63
CA VAL A 174 -17.46 1.92 -1.18
C VAL A 174 -17.92 2.34 0.21
N PHE A 175 -19.23 2.36 0.47
CA PHE A 175 -19.77 2.70 1.79
C PHE A 175 -19.23 1.77 2.89
N ILE A 176 -19.27 0.46 2.65
CA ILE A 176 -18.79 -0.56 3.60
C ILE A 176 -17.30 -0.42 3.85
N ILE A 177 -16.48 -0.25 2.80
CA ILE A 177 -15.02 -0.06 2.95
C ILE A 177 -14.70 1.19 3.75
N LYS A 178 -15.36 2.32 3.47
CA LYS A 178 -15.12 3.55 4.22
C LYS A 178 -15.45 3.39 5.69
N ARG A 179 -16.53 2.66 6.01
CA ARG A 179 -16.89 2.33 7.39
C ARG A 179 -15.83 1.43 8.05
N ARG A 180 -15.43 0.33 7.38
CA ARG A 180 -14.41 -0.62 7.87
C ARG A 180 -13.06 0.06 8.13
N VAL A 181 -12.62 0.95 7.25
CA VAL A 181 -11.37 1.71 7.42
C VAL A 181 -11.48 2.71 8.58
N SER A 182 -12.59 3.44 8.69
CA SER A 182 -12.77 4.44 9.77
C SER A 182 -12.73 3.80 11.16
N ASP A 183 -13.33 2.62 11.31
CA ASP A 183 -13.33 1.90 12.59
C ASP A 183 -11.96 1.28 12.91
N SER A 184 -11.18 0.90 11.89
CA SER A 184 -9.82 0.32 12.07
C SER A 184 -8.80 1.29 12.67
N GLU A 185 -9.03 2.61 12.52
CA GLU A 185 -8.11 3.63 13.02
C GLU A 185 -8.14 3.75 14.55
N ILE A 186 -9.21 3.28 15.19
CA ILE A 186 -9.45 3.41 16.63
C ILE A 186 -8.42 2.62 17.46
N TRP A 187 -7.88 1.51 16.93
CA TRP A 187 -6.97 0.62 17.66
C TRP A 187 -5.59 0.51 17.00
N LYS A 188 -4.65 1.38 17.41
CA LYS A 188 -3.22 1.31 17.03
C LYS A 188 -2.25 1.37 18.23
N GLY A 189 -2.78 1.24 19.45
CA GLY A 189 -2.00 1.27 20.69
C GLY A 189 -1.64 2.68 21.17
N MET A 190 -0.78 2.77 22.19
CA MET A 190 -0.31 4.04 22.76
C MET A 190 0.68 4.72 21.80
N LYS A 191 0.63 6.06 21.78
CA LYS A 191 1.58 6.89 21.04
C LYS A 191 2.97 6.79 21.68
N GLU A 192 3.95 6.40 20.88
CA GLU A 192 5.35 6.27 21.26
C GLU A 192 6.18 7.31 20.50
N MET A 193 7.13 7.93 21.19
CA MET A 193 8.01 8.95 20.62
C MET A 193 9.37 8.34 20.27
N GLY A 194 9.93 8.74 19.14
CA GLY A 194 11.26 8.30 18.71
C GLY A 194 11.34 8.10 17.20
N GLU A 195 12.52 7.69 16.74
CA GLU A 195 12.72 7.26 15.36
C GLU A 195 12.45 5.75 15.26
N GLY A 196 11.59 5.38 14.32
CA GLY A 196 11.37 3.99 13.94
C GLY A 196 12.30 3.63 12.79
N ASP A 197 13.13 2.60 12.97
CA ASP A 197 13.95 2.02 11.91
C ASP A 197 13.75 0.50 11.91
N LEU A 198 12.99 0.01 10.93
CA LEU A 198 12.60 -1.39 10.83
C LEU A 198 13.27 -2.06 9.64
N LEU A 199 13.89 -3.21 9.87
CA LEU A 199 14.33 -4.10 8.81
C LEU A 199 13.26 -5.17 8.56
N ILE A 200 12.68 -5.14 7.37
CA ILE A 200 11.60 -6.03 6.96
C ILE A 200 12.15 -6.99 5.91
N VAL A 201 12.06 -8.29 6.21
CA VAL A 201 12.50 -9.36 5.32
C VAL A 201 11.28 -10.00 4.69
N LEU A 202 11.15 -9.83 3.37
CA LEU A 202 10.08 -10.40 2.57
C LEU A 202 10.55 -11.68 1.86
N SER A 203 9.58 -12.43 1.37
CA SER A 203 9.77 -13.58 0.49
C SER A 203 10.60 -13.20 -0.74
N GLN A 204 11.28 -14.20 -1.31
CA GLN A 204 12.18 -14.03 -2.47
C GLN A 204 13.40 -13.14 -2.20
N ASP A 205 13.87 -13.13 -0.95
CA ASP A 205 15.11 -12.46 -0.55
C ASP A 205 15.10 -10.95 -0.84
N ARG A 206 13.95 -10.33 -0.55
CA ARG A 206 13.71 -8.89 -0.73
C ARG A 206 13.79 -8.22 0.63
N TRP A 207 14.66 -7.23 0.74
CA TRP A 207 14.97 -6.57 1.99
C TRP A 207 14.52 -5.12 1.92
N VAL A 208 13.70 -4.70 2.87
CA VAL A 208 13.24 -3.31 2.95
C VAL A 208 13.59 -2.74 4.32
N ARG A 209 14.27 -1.60 4.32
CA ARG A 209 14.44 -0.77 5.51
C ARG A 209 13.36 0.31 5.55
N LEU A 210 12.49 0.28 6.54
CA LEU A 210 11.42 1.27 6.72
C LEU A 210 11.79 2.25 7.84
N ARG A 211 11.95 3.52 7.49
CA ARG A 211 12.34 4.59 8.43
C ARG A 211 11.26 5.66 8.59
N GLY A 212 11.12 6.22 9.77
CA GLY A 212 10.22 7.35 10.02
C GLY A 212 10.09 7.68 11.49
N GLU A 213 9.10 8.50 11.85
CA GLU A 213 8.70 8.64 13.25
C GLU A 213 8.08 7.32 13.73
N LEU A 214 8.45 6.86 14.92
CA LEU A 214 8.05 5.54 15.45
C LEU A 214 6.53 5.37 15.46
N ASN A 215 5.80 6.40 15.87
CA ASN A 215 4.34 6.39 15.87
C ASN A 215 3.75 6.24 14.45
N ASP A 216 4.32 6.91 13.46
CA ASP A 216 3.84 6.85 12.08
C ASP A 216 4.16 5.49 11.47
N VAL A 217 5.38 4.99 11.67
CA VAL A 217 5.79 3.64 11.26
C VAL A 217 4.85 2.60 11.86
N LYS A 218 4.59 2.67 13.18
CA LYS A 218 3.66 1.78 13.88
C LYS A 218 2.25 1.86 13.29
N ARG A 219 1.74 3.05 12.96
CA ARG A 219 0.41 3.20 12.33
C ARG A 219 0.32 2.48 10.99
N VAL A 220 1.36 2.56 10.15
CA VAL A 220 1.36 1.86 8.85
C VAL A 220 1.69 0.37 8.96
N THR A 221 2.37 -0.11 10.00
CA THR A 221 2.75 -1.53 10.09
C THR A 221 1.84 -2.38 10.99
N ALA A 222 1.24 -1.78 12.02
CA ALA A 222 0.51 -2.52 13.06
C ALA A 222 -0.96 -2.73 12.71
N GLY A 223 -1.48 -3.91 13.07
CA GLY A 223 -2.87 -4.31 12.92
C GLY A 223 -3.36 -4.42 11.49
N GLN A 224 -4.54 -5.01 11.33
CA GLN A 224 -5.22 -5.03 10.05
C GLN A 224 -5.63 -3.62 9.63
N TRP A 225 -5.50 -3.33 8.33
CA TRP A 225 -5.98 -2.11 7.73
C TRP A 225 -7.50 -2.08 7.63
N LEU A 226 -8.07 -3.18 7.16
CA LEU A 226 -9.49 -3.33 6.90
C LEU A 226 -10.04 -4.29 7.94
N ARG A 227 -10.86 -3.78 8.86
CA ARG A 227 -11.51 -4.59 9.90
C ARG A 227 -12.33 -5.71 9.25
N ASP A 228 -12.41 -6.89 9.88
CA ASP A 228 -13.32 -7.95 9.45
C ASP A 228 -14.78 -7.48 9.29
N GLU A 229 -15.52 -8.10 8.39
CA GLU A 229 -16.92 -7.74 8.12
C GLU A 229 -17.87 -8.22 9.23
N ASN A 230 -18.81 -7.37 9.63
CA ASN A 230 -19.93 -7.81 10.47
C ASN A 230 -21.01 -8.48 9.61
N ARG A 231 -21.89 -9.28 10.22
CA ARG A 231 -22.97 -10.02 9.52
C ARG A 231 -23.82 -9.16 8.57
N VAL A 232 -24.18 -7.94 8.99
CA VAL A 232 -24.98 -7.01 8.17
C VAL A 232 -24.17 -6.46 7.00
N GLU A 233 -22.89 -6.17 7.22
CA GLU A 233 -21.98 -5.70 6.18
C GLU A 233 -21.74 -6.80 5.15
N SER A 234 -21.47 -8.02 5.59
CA SER A 234 -21.30 -9.19 4.73
C SER A 234 -22.56 -9.48 3.90
N LEU A 235 -23.76 -9.35 4.48
CA LEU A 235 -25.01 -9.46 3.72
C LEU A 235 -25.16 -8.36 2.66
N ALA A 236 -24.78 -7.12 2.98
CA ALA A 236 -24.81 -6.01 2.03
C ALA A 236 -23.78 -6.19 0.90
N VAL A 237 -22.58 -6.71 1.21
CA VAL A 237 -21.57 -7.13 0.20
C VAL A 237 -22.12 -8.24 -0.68
N GLY A 238 -22.77 -9.24 -0.09
CA GLY A 238 -23.43 -10.33 -0.83
C GLY A 238 -24.51 -9.80 -1.78
N PHE A 239 -25.34 -8.87 -1.31
CA PHE A 239 -26.35 -8.21 -2.14
C PHE A 239 -25.71 -7.39 -3.27
N ALA A 240 -24.65 -6.63 -2.99
CA ALA A 240 -23.90 -5.89 -4.00
C ALA A 240 -23.30 -6.83 -5.07
N THR A 241 -22.85 -8.02 -4.67
CA THR A 241 -22.33 -9.05 -5.57
C THR A 241 -23.43 -9.66 -6.43
N LEU A 242 -24.59 -9.96 -5.83
CA LEU A 242 -25.78 -10.42 -6.56
C LEU A 242 -26.25 -9.41 -7.62
N LEU A 243 -26.16 -8.10 -7.32
CA LEU A 243 -26.46 -7.06 -8.31
C LEU A 243 -25.53 -7.12 -9.53
N VAL A 244 -24.24 -7.46 -9.35
CA VAL A 244 -23.30 -7.62 -10.48
C VAL A 244 -23.67 -8.83 -11.33
N TYR A 245 -24.02 -9.96 -10.70
CA TYR A 245 -24.48 -11.14 -11.43
C TYR A 245 -25.81 -10.90 -12.16
N ALA A 246 -26.75 -10.21 -11.52
CA ALA A 246 -28.00 -9.79 -12.15
C ALA A 246 -27.72 -8.86 -13.34
N ALA A 247 -26.79 -7.91 -13.21
CA ALA A 247 -26.37 -7.02 -14.30
C ALA A 247 -25.79 -7.79 -15.48
N ALA A 248 -24.95 -8.80 -15.24
CA ALA A 248 -24.42 -9.66 -16.29
C ALA A 248 -25.53 -10.45 -17.01
N ALA A 249 -26.50 -10.99 -16.26
CA ALA A 249 -27.64 -11.71 -16.84
C ALA A 249 -28.58 -10.79 -17.66
N LEU A 250 -28.83 -9.57 -17.19
CA LEU A 250 -29.69 -8.59 -17.87
C LEU A 250 -29.00 -7.93 -19.07
N ALA A 251 -27.67 -7.94 -19.15
CA ALA A 251 -26.92 -7.37 -20.27
C ALA A 251 -27.24 -8.03 -21.62
N GLY A 252 -27.69 -9.29 -21.63
CA GLY A 252 -28.14 -9.98 -22.85
C GLY A 252 -29.41 -9.39 -23.48
N ASN A 253 -30.23 -8.69 -22.69
CA ASN A 253 -31.46 -8.05 -23.17
C ASN A 253 -31.24 -6.61 -23.68
N ALA A 254 -30.05 -6.05 -23.46
CA ALA A 254 -29.71 -4.72 -23.92
C ALA A 254 -29.39 -4.72 -25.42
N SER A 255 -29.54 -3.56 -26.06
CA SER A 255 -29.21 -3.39 -27.47
C SER A 255 -27.73 -3.68 -27.73
N THR A 256 -27.39 -4.07 -28.95
CA THR A 256 -25.99 -4.33 -29.35
C THR A 256 -25.10 -3.10 -29.09
N ILE A 257 -25.61 -1.90 -29.35
CA ILE A 257 -24.89 -0.65 -29.10
C ILE A 257 -24.74 -0.40 -27.59
N GLY A 258 -25.80 -0.60 -26.80
CA GLY A 258 -25.78 -0.42 -25.35
C GLY A 258 -24.79 -1.36 -24.65
N SER A 259 -24.84 -2.64 -25.00
CA SER A 259 -23.92 -3.65 -24.46
C SER A 259 -22.47 -3.41 -24.91
N LEU A 260 -22.25 -2.95 -26.14
CA LEU A 260 -20.91 -2.54 -26.60
C LEU A 260 -20.38 -1.35 -25.80
N LEU A 261 -21.21 -0.33 -25.56
CA LEU A 261 -20.83 0.84 -24.76
C LEU A 261 -20.43 0.45 -23.33
N ILE A 262 -21.19 -0.45 -22.69
CA ILE A 262 -20.88 -0.97 -21.36
C ILE A 262 -19.56 -1.77 -21.37
N ALA A 263 -19.36 -2.66 -22.35
CA ALA A 263 -18.13 -3.43 -22.46
C ALA A 263 -16.90 -2.52 -22.63
N VAL A 264 -16.98 -1.54 -23.54
CA VAL A 264 -15.90 -0.57 -23.77
C VAL A 264 -15.64 0.28 -22.52
N LEU A 265 -16.70 0.73 -21.82
CA LEU A 265 -16.57 1.46 -20.57
C LEU A 265 -15.77 0.65 -19.52
N LEU A 266 -16.13 -0.62 -19.32
CA LEU A 266 -15.47 -1.49 -18.34
C LEU A 266 -14.02 -1.77 -18.69
N LEU A 267 -13.73 -2.08 -19.96
CA LEU A 267 -12.37 -2.36 -20.44
C LEU A 267 -11.47 -1.12 -20.37
N CYS A 268 -11.97 0.03 -20.82
CA CYS A 268 -11.22 1.29 -20.74
C CYS A 268 -10.96 1.68 -19.29
N SER A 269 -11.97 1.60 -18.42
CA SER A 269 -11.85 1.96 -17.02
C SER A 269 -10.85 1.07 -16.27
N VAL A 270 -10.83 -0.23 -16.55
CA VAL A 270 -9.86 -1.13 -15.91
C VAL A 270 -8.44 -0.93 -16.42
N ALA A 271 -8.26 -0.65 -17.71
CA ALA A 271 -6.97 -0.29 -18.27
C ALA A 271 -6.44 1.01 -17.67
N LEU A 272 -7.28 2.04 -17.56
CA LEU A 272 -6.94 3.31 -16.91
C LEU A 272 -6.60 3.12 -15.44
N LEU A 273 -7.37 2.30 -14.72
CA LEU A 273 -7.13 2.04 -13.29
C LEU A 273 -5.86 1.23 -13.07
N ALA A 274 -5.59 0.20 -13.90
CA ALA A 274 -4.35 -0.56 -13.87
C ALA A 274 -3.13 0.34 -14.16
N LEU A 275 -3.25 1.24 -15.14
CA LEU A 275 -2.22 2.23 -15.45
C LEU A 275 -2.02 3.19 -14.26
N CYS A 276 -3.08 3.71 -13.66
CA CYS A 276 -3.01 4.52 -12.44
C CYS A 276 -2.29 3.80 -11.32
N ASN A 277 -2.63 2.54 -11.07
CA ASN A 277 -2.00 1.72 -10.04
C ASN A 277 -0.51 1.54 -10.32
N SER A 278 -0.13 1.25 -11.57
CA SER A 278 1.27 1.08 -11.99
C SER A 278 2.10 2.36 -11.84
N LEU A 279 1.49 3.52 -12.03
CA LEU A 279 2.14 4.83 -11.89
C LEU A 279 2.16 5.33 -10.45
N THR A 280 1.28 4.82 -9.58
CA THR A 280 1.25 5.17 -8.17
C THR A 280 2.48 4.57 -7.47
N ARG A 281 3.43 5.43 -7.09
CA ARG A 281 4.71 5.06 -6.43
C ARG A 281 4.71 5.20 -4.91
N ARG A 282 3.60 5.63 -4.33
CA ARG A 282 3.46 5.96 -2.92
C ARG A 282 2.31 5.15 -2.35
N LEU A 283 2.49 4.60 -1.16
CA LEU A 283 1.39 4.09 -0.35
C LEU A 283 0.92 5.23 0.55
N GLN A 284 -0.38 5.50 0.56
CA GLN A 284 -0.98 6.45 1.47
C GLN A 284 -1.91 5.71 2.41
N MET A 285 -1.77 5.94 3.71
CA MET A 285 -2.55 5.23 4.70
C MET A 285 -2.50 5.94 6.06
N TYR A 286 -3.63 6.05 6.76
CA TYR A 286 -3.71 6.65 8.10
C TYR A 286 -2.98 8.00 8.19
N ASP A 287 -3.20 8.91 7.23
CA ASP A 287 -2.47 10.19 7.14
C ASP A 287 -0.94 10.08 7.09
N CYS A 288 -0.39 8.92 6.78
CA CYS A 288 1.01 8.70 6.51
C CYS A 288 1.21 8.37 5.02
N ILE A 289 2.37 8.72 4.50
CA ILE A 289 2.81 8.40 3.15
C ILE A 289 4.08 7.59 3.27
N VAL A 290 4.08 6.39 2.68
CA VAL A 290 5.28 5.56 2.54
C VAL A 290 5.80 5.70 1.13
N GLN A 291 7.06 6.11 0.99
CA GLN A 291 7.72 6.32 -0.29
C GLN A 291 9.09 5.64 -0.32
N GLU A 292 9.42 4.99 -1.45
CA GLU A 292 10.77 4.50 -1.73
C GLU A 292 11.75 5.67 -1.90
N GLU A 293 12.87 5.61 -1.18
CA GLU A 293 14.00 6.52 -1.33
C GLU A 293 15.02 5.93 -2.31
N LYS A 294 14.81 6.19 -3.60
CA LYS A 294 15.59 5.58 -4.70
C LYS A 294 17.10 5.79 -4.62
N SER A 295 17.55 6.87 -3.98
CA SER A 295 18.97 7.19 -3.78
C SER A 295 19.68 6.26 -2.80
N LEU A 296 18.93 5.61 -1.89
CA LEU A 296 19.46 4.75 -0.82
C LEU A 296 19.33 3.26 -1.15
N ARG A 297 19.25 2.91 -2.43
CA ARG A 297 19.20 1.52 -2.85
C ARG A 297 20.60 0.94 -2.98
N ARG A 298 20.86 -0.16 -2.28
CA ARG A 298 22.15 -0.87 -2.29
C ARG A 298 21.97 -2.31 -2.72
N GLN A 299 22.92 -2.81 -3.50
CA GLN A 299 22.98 -4.22 -3.91
C GLN A 299 23.95 -4.95 -3.00
N TYR A 300 23.60 -6.18 -2.62
CA TYR A 300 24.46 -7.05 -1.84
C TYR A 300 24.57 -8.39 -2.55
N ASP A 301 25.79 -8.93 -2.64
CA ASP A 301 26.04 -10.24 -3.23
C ASP A 301 25.68 -11.36 -2.26
N ARG A 302 25.88 -11.13 -0.95
CA ARG A 302 25.53 -12.09 0.10
C ARG A 302 24.66 -11.43 1.17
N ARG A 303 23.73 -12.21 1.71
CA ARG A 303 22.88 -11.80 2.85
C ARG A 303 23.72 -11.41 4.07
N LEU A 304 24.82 -12.12 4.30
CA LEU A 304 25.72 -11.88 5.43
C LEU A 304 26.33 -10.48 5.37
N ASP A 305 26.73 -10.03 4.18
CA ASP A 305 27.36 -8.71 3.99
C ASP A 305 26.38 -7.59 4.35
N MET A 306 25.09 -7.77 4.02
CA MET A 306 24.04 -6.84 4.41
C MET A 306 23.87 -6.78 5.93
N VAL A 307 23.85 -7.93 6.60
CA VAL A 307 23.72 -8.01 8.07
C VAL A 307 24.94 -7.38 8.76
N LYS A 308 26.16 -7.65 8.27
CA LYS A 308 27.40 -7.01 8.75
C LYS A 308 27.31 -5.49 8.64
N ASP A 309 26.85 -4.97 7.50
CA ASP A 309 26.65 -3.54 7.27
C ASP A 309 25.68 -2.88 8.26
N PHE A 310 24.61 -3.59 8.65
CA PHE A 310 23.66 -3.09 9.64
C PHE A 310 24.24 -3.09 11.06
N ILE A 311 24.91 -4.17 11.46
CA ILE A 311 25.58 -4.26 12.77
C ILE A 311 26.65 -3.16 12.89
N ALA A 312 27.44 -2.96 11.84
CA ALA A 312 28.44 -1.90 11.81
C ALA A 312 27.83 -0.49 11.93
N GLN A 313 26.66 -0.25 11.33
CA GLN A 313 25.93 1.02 11.50
C GLN A 313 25.41 1.22 12.92
N GLU A 314 24.90 0.16 13.54
CA GLU A 314 24.40 0.16 14.92
C GLU A 314 25.52 0.48 15.91
N ILE A 315 26.69 -0.16 15.75
CA ILE A 315 27.90 0.12 16.55
C ILE A 315 28.36 1.57 16.37
N LYS A 316 28.46 2.05 15.12
CA LYS A 316 28.84 3.45 14.85
C LYS A 316 27.88 4.45 15.50
N TYR A 317 26.58 4.16 15.46
CA TYR A 317 25.57 4.99 16.10
C TYR A 317 25.70 4.98 17.63
N ALA A 318 25.95 3.81 18.23
CA ALA A 318 26.18 3.67 19.66
C ALA A 318 27.42 4.47 20.13
N ILE A 319 28.53 4.36 19.42
CA ILE A 319 29.78 5.11 19.72
C ILE A 319 29.56 6.62 19.56
N GLY A 320 28.86 7.05 18.50
CA GLY A 320 28.62 8.46 18.19
C GLY A 320 27.71 9.20 19.18
N LYS A 321 26.86 8.48 19.94
CA LYS A 321 26.03 9.07 21.01
C LYS A 321 26.75 9.23 22.35
N GLY A 322 28.06 8.97 22.38
CA GLY A 322 28.90 8.95 23.57
C GLY A 322 29.11 7.51 24.02
N GLY A 323 30.33 7.00 23.84
CA GLY A 323 30.78 5.73 24.41
C GLY A 323 30.61 5.66 25.94
N PRO A 324 30.90 4.50 26.54
CA PRO A 324 30.32 4.04 27.81
C PRO A 324 30.69 4.96 28.97
N ALA A 325 29.81 5.91 29.28
CA ALA A 325 29.92 6.75 30.46
C ALA A 325 28.56 6.78 31.16
N GLY A 326 28.42 5.88 32.14
CA GLY A 326 27.42 5.99 33.20
C GLY A 326 26.10 5.26 32.96
N GLY A 327 26.14 3.92 32.92
CA GLY A 327 24.95 3.07 32.90
C GLY A 327 25.25 1.64 32.47
N GLN A 328 26.04 0.94 33.28
CA GLN A 328 26.40 -0.47 33.13
C GLN A 328 25.14 -1.36 33.25
N ASP A 329 24.71 -2.00 32.16
CA ASP A 329 24.67 -3.48 32.00
C ASP A 329 23.77 -4.01 30.86
N ASP A 330 22.82 -3.24 30.31
CA ASP A 330 21.81 -3.88 29.42
C ASP A 330 21.96 -3.61 27.91
N ARG A 331 22.49 -2.47 27.45
CA ARG A 331 22.43 -2.09 26.01
C ARG A 331 23.54 -2.67 25.12
N GLU A 332 24.72 -2.96 25.68
CA GLU A 332 25.84 -3.52 24.91
C GLU A 332 25.61 -5.01 24.57
N SER A 333 24.77 -5.69 25.37
CA SER A 333 24.36 -7.09 25.17
C SER A 333 23.29 -7.27 24.08
N ASP A 334 22.67 -6.20 23.60
CA ASP A 334 21.53 -6.26 22.66
C ASP A 334 21.92 -5.98 21.19
N LEU A 335 23.17 -5.55 20.94
CA LEU A 335 23.66 -5.21 19.59
C LEU A 335 23.57 -6.43 18.66
N GLY A 336 22.78 -6.30 17.59
CA GLY A 336 22.60 -7.39 16.63
C GLY A 336 21.76 -8.57 17.11
N GLU A 337 21.16 -8.53 18.32
CA GLU A 337 20.24 -9.58 18.79
C GLU A 337 18.99 -9.70 17.90
N TRP A 338 18.59 -8.61 17.23
CA TRP A 338 17.55 -8.64 16.20
C TRP A 338 17.91 -9.61 15.06
N ALA A 339 19.19 -9.67 14.65
CA ALA A 339 19.64 -10.51 13.54
C ALA A 339 19.62 -12.00 13.92
N ILE A 340 19.94 -12.32 15.18
CA ILE A 340 19.81 -13.67 15.74
C ILE A 340 18.33 -14.04 15.85
N SER A 341 17.51 -13.15 16.41
CA SER A 341 16.07 -13.37 16.62
C SER A 341 15.29 -13.49 15.31
N MET A 342 15.76 -12.84 14.24
CA MET A 342 15.27 -13.02 12.87
C MET A 342 15.82 -14.27 12.17
N GLY A 343 16.75 -15.00 12.79
CA GLY A 343 17.37 -16.19 12.21
C GLY A 343 18.29 -15.91 11.02
N LEU A 344 18.82 -14.68 10.92
CA LEU A 344 19.68 -14.27 9.81
C LEU A 344 21.14 -14.72 9.98
N ILE A 345 21.60 -14.77 11.22
CA ILE A 345 22.95 -15.20 11.62
C ILE A 345 22.87 -16.03 12.90
N LYS A 346 23.88 -16.85 13.14
CA LYS A 346 24.03 -17.59 14.41
C LYS A 346 24.77 -16.75 15.44
N ARG A 347 24.53 -17.02 16.73
CA ARG A 347 25.23 -16.33 17.85
C ARG A 347 26.77 -16.40 17.74
N ARG A 348 27.33 -17.51 17.21
CA ARG A 348 28.77 -17.65 16.96
C ARG A 348 29.27 -16.69 15.88
N GLU A 349 28.51 -16.56 14.79
CA GLU A 349 28.84 -15.66 13.68
C GLU A 349 28.73 -14.19 14.12
N LEU A 350 27.76 -13.85 14.98
CA LEU A 350 27.68 -12.51 15.57
C LEU A 350 28.95 -12.18 16.38
N ALA A 351 29.42 -13.11 17.21
CA ALA A 351 30.63 -12.91 18.01
C ALA A 351 31.86 -12.68 17.13
N GLU A 352 32.01 -13.47 16.06
CA GLU A 352 33.09 -13.29 15.07
C GLU A 352 33.01 -11.91 14.38
N ILE A 353 31.82 -11.48 13.96
CA ILE A 353 31.59 -10.17 13.34
C ILE A 353 31.94 -9.03 14.30
N LEU A 354 31.52 -9.13 15.56
CA LEU A 354 31.81 -8.11 16.57
C LEU A 354 33.31 -8.00 16.83
N THR A 355 34.04 -9.13 16.89
CA THR A 355 35.51 -9.13 17.02
C THR A 355 36.23 -8.59 15.79
N GLU A 356 35.71 -8.83 14.59
CA GLU A 356 36.27 -8.31 13.33
C GLU A 356 36.11 -6.78 13.26
N LEU A 357 34.91 -6.28 13.61
CA LEU A 357 34.58 -4.85 13.58
C LEU A 357 35.27 -4.06 14.70
N SER A 358 35.49 -4.64 15.88
CA SER A 358 36.23 -3.99 16.96
C SER A 358 37.72 -3.84 16.61
N GLY A 359 38.32 -4.85 15.97
CA GLY A 359 39.70 -4.79 15.48
C GLY A 359 39.92 -3.76 14.37
N GLU A 360 38.92 -3.49 13.52
CA GLU A 360 38.99 -2.46 12.48
C GLU A 360 38.87 -1.02 13.03
N LEU A 361 38.21 -0.82 14.17
CA LEU A 361 38.03 0.50 14.79
C LEU A 361 39.26 1.00 15.58
N GLU A 362 40.26 0.15 15.84
CA GLU A 362 41.48 0.49 16.59
C GLU A 362 42.64 1.09 15.75
N LEU A 363 42.49 1.31 14.44
CA LEU A 363 43.48 2.09 13.66
C LEU A 363 42.93 3.48 13.28
N PRO A 364 43.57 4.55 13.79
CA PRO A 364 44.84 4.98 13.23
C PRO A 364 45.91 5.23 14.31
N SER A 365 46.91 4.34 14.40
CA SER A 365 48.16 4.68 15.07
C SER A 365 48.92 5.72 14.22
N LEU A 366 48.90 6.97 14.65
CA LEU A 366 49.88 7.98 14.24
C LEU A 366 51.30 7.40 14.43
N PRO A 367 52.23 7.59 13.49
CA PRO A 367 53.61 7.20 13.70
C PRO A 367 54.19 8.05 14.83
N VAL A 368 54.55 7.40 15.94
CA VAL A 368 55.43 7.96 16.97
C VAL A 368 56.78 8.19 16.32
N SER A 369 57.14 9.46 16.10
CA SER A 369 58.53 9.84 15.86
C SER A 369 59.27 9.78 17.19
N PRO A 370 60.34 8.98 17.34
CA PRO A 370 61.35 9.29 18.33
C PRO A 370 62.15 10.51 17.82
N ASP A 371 62.98 11.07 18.69
CA ASP A 371 63.99 12.11 18.42
C ASP A 371 63.60 13.53 18.87
N ALA A 372 63.97 13.85 20.11
CA ALA A 372 64.84 15.00 20.40
C ALA A 372 65.28 14.97 21.87
N GLU A 373 66.40 14.31 22.13
CA GLU A 373 67.32 14.72 23.19
C GLU A 373 67.89 16.12 22.86
N THR A 374 68.32 16.84 23.90
CA THR A 374 69.25 17.99 23.91
C THR A 374 68.78 19.31 23.28
N CYS A 375 68.31 20.25 24.12
CA CYS A 375 69.11 21.40 24.57
C CYS A 375 68.40 22.15 25.71
#